data_AF-A0A0F8VE60-F1
#
_entry.id   AF-A0A0F8VE60-F1
#
_cell.length_a   1.000
_cell.length_b   1.000
_cell.length_c   1.000
_cell.angle_alpha   90.00
_cell.angle_beta   90.00
_cell.angle_gamma   90.00
#
_symmetry.space_group_name_H-M   'P 1'
#
loop_
_entity.id
_entity.type
_entity.pdbx_description
1 polymer ?
#
loop_
_entity_poly.entity_id
_entity_poly.type
_entity_poly.pdbx_seq_one_letter_code
_entity_poly.pdbx_strand_id
1 'polypeptide(L)'
;MKLGIISDTHITSNLEKNQAVSLLIQLKRAFKDVDKIIHAGDVCEQFFLNELEKIAPTLCVQGNCDTIDNLKIFINFSVNRYNIGVIHELPKDLEGFMKKYELHIIICGKTHIPIIKGTP
;
A
#
# COMPACT_ATOMS: atom_id res chain seq x y z
N MET A 1 -1.09 3.33 17.49
CA MET A 1 -1.44 3.38 16.07
C MET A 1 -1.07 2.05 15.42
N LYS A 2 -2.01 1.40 14.72
CA LYS A 2 -1.85 0.12 14.02
C LYS A 2 -2.14 0.35 12.53
N LEU A 3 -1.17 0.04 11.68
CA LEU A 3 -1.29 0.16 10.21
C LEU A 3 -1.51 -1.22 9.59
N GLY A 4 -2.50 -1.37 8.72
CA GLY A 4 -2.62 -2.51 7.82
C GLY A 4 -1.84 -2.25 6.53
N ILE A 5 -0.94 -3.15 6.13
CA ILE A 5 -0.10 -2.96 4.93
C ILE A 5 -0.48 -4.01 3.89
N ILE A 6 -0.79 -3.58 2.67
CA ILE A 6 -1.05 -4.41 1.48
C ILE A 6 -0.43 -3.79 0.24
N SER A 7 -0.32 -4.58 -0.82
CA SER A 7 0.09 -4.14 -2.16
C SER A 7 -0.40 -5.14 -3.18
N ASP A 8 -0.28 -4.79 -4.47
CA ASP A 8 -0.40 -5.75 -5.58
C ASP A 8 -1.69 -6.58 -5.52
N THR A 9 -2.81 -5.95 -5.19
CA THR A 9 -4.10 -6.65 -5.08
C THR A 9 -4.68 -6.93 -6.47
N HIS A 10 -4.31 -6.12 -7.47
CA HIS A 10 -4.66 -6.28 -8.88
C HIS A 10 -6.18 -6.44 -9.14
N ILE A 11 -7.02 -5.83 -8.29
CA ILE A 11 -8.47 -6.01 -8.37
C ILE A 11 -9.08 -5.14 -9.47
N THR A 12 -9.62 -5.79 -10.50
CA THR A 12 -10.31 -5.15 -11.62
C THR A 12 -11.79 -5.55 -11.65
N SER A 13 -12.60 -4.77 -12.36
CA SER A 13 -14.02 -5.04 -12.62
C SER A 13 -14.24 -6.32 -13.45
N ASN A 14 -13.23 -6.74 -14.20
CA ASN A 14 -13.23 -7.96 -15.02
C ASN A 14 -12.81 -9.23 -14.24
N LEU A 15 -12.22 -9.07 -13.05
CA LEU A 15 -11.94 -10.22 -12.19
C LEU A 15 -13.24 -10.90 -11.78
N GLU A 16 -13.20 -12.23 -11.62
CA GLU A 16 -14.36 -12.95 -11.12
C GLU A 16 -14.79 -12.36 -9.78
N LYS A 17 -16.05 -11.89 -9.71
CA LYS A 17 -16.63 -11.21 -8.53
C LYS A 17 -16.35 -11.96 -7.22
N ASN A 18 -16.27 -13.29 -7.27
CA ASN A 18 -15.99 -14.15 -6.12
C ASN A 18 -14.59 -13.91 -5.51
N GLN A 19 -13.58 -13.59 -6.33
CA GLN A 19 -12.21 -13.35 -5.86
C GLN A 19 -12.11 -12.04 -5.07
N ALA A 20 -12.66 -10.96 -5.62
CA ALA A 20 -12.70 -9.66 -4.94
C ALA A 20 -13.47 -9.74 -3.61
N VAL A 21 -14.63 -10.42 -3.60
CA VAL A 21 -15.41 -10.63 -2.37
C VAL A 21 -14.64 -11.46 -1.34
N SER A 22 -14.01 -12.56 -1.76
CA SER A 22 -13.20 -13.40 -0.87
C SER A 22 -12.05 -12.62 -0.24
N LEU A 23 -11.34 -11.81 -1.03
CA LEU A 23 -10.26 -10.96 -0.54
C LEU A 23 -10.81 -9.93 0.47
N LEU A 24 -11.91 -9.24 0.17
CA LEU A 24 -12.51 -8.27 1.09
C LEU A 24 -12.91 -8.90 2.44
N ILE A 25 -13.41 -10.13 2.43
CA ILE A 25 -13.73 -10.86 3.68
C ILE A 25 -12.46 -11.12 4.50
N GLN A 26 -11.38 -11.53 3.83
CA GLN A 26 -10.08 -11.77 4.50
C GLN A 26 -9.49 -10.47 5.04
N LEU A 27 -9.52 -9.38 4.26
CA LEU A 27 -9.02 -8.07 4.66
C LEU A 27 -9.83 -7.51 5.84
N LYS A 28 -11.16 -7.63 5.85
CA LYS A 28 -11.99 -7.22 7.01
C LYS A 28 -11.60 -7.93 8.30
N ARG A 29 -11.18 -9.19 8.21
CA ARG A 29 -10.71 -9.96 9.38
C ARG A 29 -9.28 -9.59 9.77
N ALA A 30 -8.37 -9.53 8.81
CA ALA A 30 -6.95 -9.23 9.04
C ALA A 30 -6.74 -7.80 9.54
N PHE A 31 -7.51 -6.85 9.01
CA PHE A 31 -7.45 -5.43 9.34
C PHE A 31 -8.50 -5.01 10.35
N LYS A 32 -9.01 -5.99 11.12
CA LYS A 32 -9.77 -5.67 12.32
C LYS A 32 -8.89 -4.80 13.25
N ASP A 33 -9.44 -3.65 13.63
CA ASP A 33 -8.87 -2.67 14.55
C ASP A 33 -7.59 -1.97 14.04
N VAL A 34 -7.36 -1.90 12.72
CA VAL A 34 -6.31 -1.00 12.18
C VAL A 34 -6.83 0.43 12.13
N ASP A 35 -5.96 1.39 12.41
CA ASP A 35 -6.30 2.82 12.34
C ASP A 35 -6.25 3.35 10.89
N LYS A 36 -5.46 2.71 10.03
CA LYS A 36 -5.25 3.10 8.63
C LYS A 36 -4.72 1.93 7.80
N ILE A 37 -5.13 1.84 6.54
CA ILE A 37 -4.59 0.93 5.53
C ILE A 37 -3.59 1.68 4.66
N ILE A 38 -2.45 1.05 4.38
CA ILE A 38 -1.43 1.50 3.44
C ILE A 38 -1.39 0.51 2.28
N HIS A 39 -1.75 0.97 1.08
CA HIS A 39 -1.67 0.19 -0.16
C HIS A 39 -0.47 0.66 -1.00
N ALA A 40 0.52 -0.21 -1.20
CA ALA A 40 1.75 0.13 -1.94
C ALA A 40 1.59 0.01 -3.47
N GLY A 41 0.46 0.49 -4.01
CA GLY A 41 0.13 0.47 -5.45
C GLY A 41 -0.30 -0.88 -5.99
N ASP A 42 -0.69 -0.87 -7.28
CA ASP A 42 -1.28 -1.99 -8.01
C ASP A 42 -2.61 -2.46 -7.38
N VAL A 43 -3.48 -1.49 -7.12
CA VAL A 43 -4.88 -1.69 -6.71
C VAL A 43 -5.82 -1.85 -7.91
N CYS A 44 -5.38 -1.39 -9.09
CA CYS A 44 -5.99 -1.32 -10.41
C CYS A 44 -7.16 -0.35 -10.58
N GLU A 45 -8.21 -0.45 -9.76
CA GLU A 45 -9.47 0.30 -9.98
C GLU A 45 -10.04 0.96 -8.72
N GLN A 46 -10.67 2.13 -8.90
CA GLN A 46 -11.17 3.00 -7.82
C GLN A 46 -12.21 2.30 -6.93
N PHE A 47 -13.02 1.38 -7.48
CA PHE A 47 -14.04 0.71 -6.69
C PHE A 47 -13.42 -0.09 -5.54
N PHE A 48 -12.25 -0.69 -5.73
CA PHE A 48 -11.61 -1.49 -4.70
C PHE A 48 -11.01 -0.60 -3.60
N LEU A 49 -10.43 0.55 -3.95
CA LEU A 49 -10.07 1.57 -2.95
C LEU A 49 -11.29 2.00 -2.11
N ASN A 50 -12.44 2.21 -2.74
CA ASN A 50 -13.67 2.56 -2.03
C ASN A 50 -14.12 1.44 -1.06
N GLU A 51 -13.88 0.17 -1.39
CA GLU A 51 -14.15 -0.94 -0.47
C GLU A 51 -13.15 -1.02 0.68
N LEU A 52 -11.86 -0.69 0.45
CA LEU A 52 -10.85 -0.60 1.50
C LEU A 52 -11.15 0.52 2.49
N GLU A 53 -11.59 1.69 1.99
CA GLU A 53 -12.00 2.84 2.82
C GLU A 53 -13.17 2.51 3.77
N LYS A 54 -14.01 1.53 3.43
CA LYS A 54 -15.07 1.04 4.33
C LYS A 54 -14.52 0.20 5.49
N ILE A 55 -13.30 -0.32 5.38
CA ILE A 55 -12.63 -1.08 6.44
C ILE A 55 -11.93 -0.11 7.39
N ALA A 56 -11.11 0.78 6.84
CA ALA A 56 -10.41 1.84 7.57
C ALA A 56 -9.90 2.91 6.57
N PRO A 57 -9.57 4.13 7.03
CA PRO A 57 -8.96 5.16 6.19
C PRO A 57 -7.80 4.59 5.37
N THR A 58 -7.79 4.81 4.05
CA THR A 58 -6.80 4.19 3.15
C THR A 58 -5.87 5.24 2.54
N LEU A 59 -4.58 4.90 2.51
CA LEU A 59 -3.55 5.65 1.82
C LEU A 59 -2.98 4.77 0.73
N CYS A 60 -3.07 5.20 -0.51
CA CYS A 60 -2.60 4.45 -1.67
C CYS A 60 -1.60 5.29 -2.48
N VAL A 61 -0.54 4.64 -2.94
CA VAL A 61 0.37 5.18 -3.96
C VAL A 61 0.09 4.54 -5.31
N GLN A 62 0.47 5.22 -6.39
CA GLN A 62 0.32 4.69 -7.74
C GLN A 62 1.29 3.54 -8.01
N GLY A 63 0.76 2.41 -8.47
CA GLY A 63 1.49 1.30 -9.08
C GLY A 63 1.41 1.30 -10.61
N ASN A 64 2.01 0.28 -11.21
CA ASN A 64 2.13 0.14 -12.67
C ASN A 64 0.80 -0.17 -13.36
N CYS A 65 -0.10 -0.88 -12.68
CA CYS A 65 -1.37 -1.35 -13.21
C CYS A 65 -2.55 -0.45 -12.81
N ASP A 66 -2.30 0.63 -12.08
CA ASP A 66 -3.34 1.54 -11.59
C ASP A 66 -3.84 2.47 -12.69
N THR A 67 -5.14 2.38 -12.96
CA THR A 67 -5.86 3.29 -13.88
C THR A 67 -6.53 4.45 -13.14
N ILE A 68 -6.24 4.59 -11.84
CA ILE A 68 -6.85 5.57 -10.95
C ILE A 68 -6.14 6.91 -11.09
N ASP A 69 -6.91 7.94 -11.40
CA ASP A 69 -6.39 9.29 -11.53
C ASP A 69 -5.90 9.85 -10.18
N ASN A 70 -4.86 10.68 -10.23
CA ASN A 70 -4.34 11.47 -9.11
C ASN A 70 -3.76 10.68 -7.93
N LEU A 71 -3.47 9.38 -8.07
CA LEU A 71 -2.65 8.68 -7.09
C LEU A 71 -1.23 9.24 -7.10
N LYS A 72 -0.68 9.50 -5.91
CA LYS A 72 0.71 9.97 -5.79
C LYS A 72 1.65 8.79 -5.98
N ILE A 73 2.73 8.98 -6.73
CA ILE A 73 3.79 7.97 -6.91
C ILE A 73 4.52 7.69 -5.58
N PHE A 74 4.67 8.72 -4.75
CA PHE A 74 5.35 8.64 -3.46
C PHE A 74 4.58 9.44 -2.40
N ILE A 75 4.46 8.86 -1.21
CA ILE A 75 3.91 9.52 -0.05
C ILE A 75 4.88 9.34 1.13
N ASN A 76 5.12 10.41 1.87
CA ASN A 76 5.87 10.42 3.12
C ASN A 76 4.96 10.91 4.25
N PHE A 77 4.98 10.22 5.39
CA PHE A 77 4.27 10.62 6.60
C PHE A 77 5.01 10.11 7.84
N SER A 78 4.74 10.71 8.99
CA SER A 78 5.37 10.33 10.25
C SER A 78 4.38 9.66 11.20
N VAL A 79 4.84 8.62 11.90
CA VAL A 79 4.14 7.99 13.03
C VAL A 79 5.10 7.98 14.21
N ASN A 80 4.79 8.78 15.23
CA ASN A 80 5.70 9.05 16.35
C ASN A 80 7.06 9.54 15.81
N ARG A 81 8.16 8.86 16.17
CA ARG A 81 9.52 9.17 15.72
C ARG A 81 9.88 8.61 14.34
N TYR A 82 9.01 7.81 13.73
CA TYR A 82 9.32 7.12 12.47
C TYR A 82 8.75 7.89 11.28
N ASN A 83 9.62 8.33 10.38
CA ASN A 83 9.23 8.79 9.04
C ASN A 83 9.12 7.59 8.12
N ILE A 84 7.97 7.47 7.44
CA ILE A 84 7.59 6.32 6.65
C ILE A 84 7.33 6.78 5.22
N GLY A 85 8.07 6.20 4.28
CA GLY A 85 7.84 6.35 2.85
C GLY A 85 7.01 5.21 2.30
N VAL A 86 6.10 5.51 1.38
CA VAL A 86 5.35 4.50 0.60
C VAL A 86 5.62 4.79 -0.87
N ILE A 87 6.05 3.76 -1.61
CA ILE A 87 6.31 3.82 -3.04
C ILE A 87 6.04 2.44 -3.64
N HIS A 88 5.49 2.35 -4.84
CA HIS A 88 5.22 1.02 -5.42
C HIS A 88 6.52 0.30 -5.80
N GLU A 89 7.41 0.97 -6.54
CA GLU A 89 8.70 0.43 -6.98
C GLU A 89 9.85 1.14 -6.29
N LEU A 90 10.79 0.38 -5.72
CA LEU A 90 11.94 0.95 -5.04
C LEU A 90 12.85 1.71 -6.03
N PRO A 91 13.39 2.87 -5.62
CA PRO A 91 14.36 3.59 -6.45
C PRO A 91 15.68 2.82 -6.51
N LYS A 92 16.41 3.00 -7.62
CA LYS A 92 17.74 2.40 -7.80
C LYS A 92 18.73 2.81 -6.71
N ASP A 93 18.73 4.09 -6.34
CA ASP A 93 19.49 4.63 -5.21
C ASP A 93 18.62 4.67 -3.95
N LEU A 94 18.46 3.51 -3.31
CA LEU A 94 17.65 3.40 -2.10
C LEU A 94 18.23 4.21 -0.93
N GLU A 95 19.55 4.18 -0.74
CA GLU A 95 20.19 4.85 0.38
C GLU A 95 20.08 6.38 0.26
N GLY A 96 20.38 6.93 -0.92
CA GLY A 96 20.20 8.36 -1.19
C GLY A 96 18.74 8.79 -1.08
N PHE A 97 17.80 7.95 -1.52
CA PHE A 97 16.37 8.23 -1.38
C PHE A 97 15.93 8.26 0.08
N MET A 98 16.32 7.25 0.88
CA MET A 98 16.02 7.19 2.31
C MET A 98 16.60 8.42 3.05
N LYS A 99 17.85 8.79 2.75
CA LYS A 99 18.50 10.00 3.32
C LYS A 99 17.78 11.28 2.92
N LYS A 100 17.44 11.44 1.63
CA LYS A 100 16.78 12.64 1.09
C LYS A 100 15.46 12.97 1.79
N TYR A 101 14.69 11.94 2.15
CA TYR A 101 13.39 12.10 2.79
C TYR A 101 13.41 11.78 4.29
N GLU A 102 14.61 11.60 4.87
CA GLU A 102 14.84 11.27 6.27
C GLU A 102 13.98 10.08 6.74
N LEU A 103 13.87 9.07 5.88
CA LEU A 103 13.01 7.91 6.11
C LEU A 103 13.67 6.93 7.08
N HIS A 104 12.85 6.40 7.97
CA HIS A 104 13.21 5.30 8.85
C HIS A 104 12.69 3.97 8.31
N ILE A 105 11.54 4.00 7.63
CA ILE A 105 10.86 2.83 7.08
C ILE A 105 10.43 3.17 5.64
N ILE A 106 10.56 2.20 4.74
CA ILE A 106 9.98 2.27 3.38
C ILE A 106 9.07 1.06 3.16
N ILE A 107 7.88 1.31 2.63
CA ILE A 107 6.89 0.31 2.27
C ILE A 107 6.80 0.28 0.75
N CYS A 108 6.97 -0.90 0.16
CA CYS A 108 6.90 -1.09 -1.28
C CYS A 108 6.21 -2.38 -1.71
N GLY A 109 5.73 -2.41 -2.96
CA GLY A 109 5.10 -3.56 -3.61
C GLY A 109 5.98 -4.13 -4.72
N LYS A 110 5.39 -4.39 -5.89
CA LYS A 110 6.03 -4.76 -7.16
C LYS A 110 6.56 -6.18 -7.24
N THR A 111 7.17 -6.69 -6.17
CA THR A 111 7.83 -8.00 -6.20
C THR A 111 6.86 -9.16 -6.04
N HIS A 112 5.65 -8.90 -5.50
CA HIS A 112 4.67 -9.91 -5.06
C HIS A 112 5.23 -10.87 -4.00
N ILE A 113 6.33 -10.50 -3.31
CA ILE A 113 6.96 -11.30 -2.26
C ILE A 113 6.91 -10.52 -0.94
N PRO A 114 6.26 -11.05 0.11
CA PRO A 114 6.27 -10.40 1.42
C PRO A 114 7.68 -10.52 2.04
N ILE A 115 8.33 -9.38 2.26
CA ILE A 115 9.67 -9.30 2.84
C ILE A 115 9.71 -8.17 3.87
N ILE A 116 10.28 -8.45 5.04
CA ILE A 116 10.68 -7.45 6.02
C ILE A 116 12.19 -7.54 6.16
N LYS A 117 12.90 -6.46 5.82
CA LYS A 117 14.37 -6.39 5.87
C LYS A 117 14.79 -5.15 6.64
N GLY A 118 15.64 -5.35 7.66
CA GLY A 118 16.34 -4.27 8.35
C GLY A 118 17.67 -3.93 7.68
N THR A 119 18.21 -2.77 8.00
CA THR A 119 19.63 -2.51 7.78
C THR A 119 20.46 -3.43 8.71
N PRO A 120 21.65 -3.89 8.28
CA PRO A 120 22.59 -4.57 9.17
C PRO A 120 22.92 -3.76 10.42
#